data_AF-A0AAD9ZAC5-F1
#
_entry.id   AF-A0AAD9ZAC5-F1
#
_cell.length_a   1.000
_cell.length_b   1.000
_cell.length_c   1.000
_cell.angle_alpha   90.00
_cell.angle_beta   90.00
_cell.angle_gamma   90.00
#
_symmetry.space_group_name_H-M   'P 1'
#
loop_
_entity.id
_entity.type
_entity.pdbx_description
1 polymer ?
#
loop_
_entity_poly.entity_id
_entity_poly.type
_entity_poly.pdbx_seq_one_letter_code
_entity_poly.pdbx_strand_id
1 'polypeptide(L)'
;MEETNVIETKDGTIAVASAFPGQQEAVRDRDHKFLTRAVEEAYKGVECGHGGPFGAVVVRDDEVVVSCHNMVLNNTDPSAHAEVTAIREACKKLNRIELSDCEIYASCEPCPMCFGAIHLSRLKRLVYGANAEGGYRNWV
;
A
#
# COMPACT_ATOMS: atom_id res chain seq x y z
N MET A 1 3.43 -13.35 -19.14
CA MET A 1 3.42 -11.99 -18.57
C MET A 1 2.05 -11.43 -18.90
N GLU A 2 1.07 -11.66 -18.02
CA GLU A 2 -0.26 -11.08 -18.17
C GLU A 2 -0.21 -9.67 -17.60
N GLU A 3 -0.66 -8.71 -18.41
CA GLU A 3 -0.65 -7.28 -18.10
C GLU A 3 -1.64 -6.99 -16.96
N THR A 4 -1.12 -6.43 -15.87
CA THR A 4 -1.92 -5.79 -14.83
C THR A 4 -2.65 -4.59 -15.44
N ASN A 5 -3.95 -4.72 -15.68
CA ASN A 5 -4.76 -3.65 -16.25
C ASN A 5 -5.23 -2.68 -15.16
N VAL A 6 -4.57 -1.51 -15.13
CA VAL A 6 -4.80 -0.38 -14.23
C VAL A 6 -6.08 0.37 -14.63
N ILE A 7 -7.00 0.61 -13.68
CA ILE A 7 -8.12 1.57 -13.89
C ILE A 7 -7.69 2.91 -13.33
N GLU A 8 -7.57 3.90 -14.20
CA GLU A 8 -7.31 5.29 -13.81
C GLU A 8 -8.63 6.04 -13.60
N THR A 9 -8.68 6.94 -12.61
CA THR A 9 -9.71 7.98 -12.59
C THR A 9 -9.53 8.90 -13.82
N LYS A 10 -10.57 9.65 -14.22
CA LYS A 10 -10.52 10.57 -15.38
C LYS A 10 -9.36 11.58 -15.35
N ASP A 11 -8.75 11.77 -14.18
CA ASP A 11 -7.66 12.71 -13.92
C ASP A 11 -6.30 12.00 -13.67
N GLY A 12 -6.23 10.66 -13.76
CA GLY A 12 -4.98 9.87 -13.65
C GLY A 12 -4.41 9.69 -12.24
N THR A 13 -5.11 10.13 -11.19
CA THR A 13 -4.54 10.31 -9.85
C THR A 13 -4.67 9.10 -8.91
N ILE A 14 -5.52 8.12 -9.25
CA ILE A 14 -5.82 6.96 -8.40
C ILE A 14 -5.98 5.72 -9.28
N ALA A 15 -5.36 4.62 -8.84
CA ALA A 15 -5.44 3.31 -9.45
C ALA A 15 -5.85 2.22 -8.44
N VAL A 16 -6.51 1.17 -8.94
CA VAL A 16 -6.96 0.02 -8.13
C VAL A 16 -6.46 -1.27 -8.77
N ALA A 17 -5.91 -2.15 -7.94
CA ALA A 17 -5.54 -3.50 -8.32
C ALA A 17 -6.25 -4.50 -7.40
N SER A 18 -6.81 -5.55 -7.98
CA SER A 18 -7.30 -6.70 -7.24
C SER A 18 -6.20 -7.73 -7.08
N ALA A 19 -6.11 -8.35 -5.90
CA ALA A 19 -5.20 -9.46 -5.66
C ALA A 19 -5.67 -10.78 -6.31
N PHE A 20 -6.87 -10.81 -6.90
CA PHE A 20 -7.43 -11.97 -7.56
C PHE A 20 -7.74 -11.69 -9.04
N PRO A 21 -7.32 -12.59 -9.96
CA PRO A 21 -7.67 -12.47 -11.37
C PRO A 21 -9.19 -12.44 -11.57
N GLY A 22 -9.71 -11.48 -12.34
CA GLY A 22 -11.09 -11.47 -12.82
C GLY A 22 -12.10 -10.58 -12.08
N GLN A 23 -11.68 -9.79 -11.08
CA GLN A 23 -12.56 -8.79 -10.45
C GLN A 23 -11.85 -7.43 -10.33
N GLN A 24 -12.08 -6.56 -11.30
CA GLN A 24 -11.66 -5.16 -11.27
C GLN A 24 -12.72 -4.37 -10.48
N GLU A 25 -12.32 -3.72 -9.38
CA GLU A 25 -13.23 -2.88 -8.58
C GLU A 25 -12.96 -1.39 -8.84
N ALA A 26 -14.02 -0.61 -9.06
CA ALA A 26 -13.91 0.84 -9.18
C ALA A 26 -13.40 1.48 -7.88
N VAL A 27 -12.70 2.62 -7.99
CA VAL A 27 -12.43 3.51 -6.85
C VAL A 27 -13.77 3.97 -6.28
N ARG A 28 -13.90 3.91 -4.96
CA ARG A 28 -15.08 4.35 -4.20
C ARG A 28 -14.76 5.67 -3.49
N ASP A 29 -15.77 6.50 -3.23
CA ASP A 29 -15.60 7.76 -2.48
C ASP A 29 -14.90 7.55 -1.13
N ARG A 30 -15.15 6.41 -0.47
CA ARG A 30 -14.51 6.02 0.78
C ARG A 30 -13.00 5.77 0.67
N ASP A 31 -12.47 5.50 -0.52
CA ASP A 31 -11.06 5.16 -0.70
C ASP A 31 -10.18 6.40 -0.52
N HIS A 32 -10.72 7.58 -0.84
CA HIS A 32 -9.99 8.83 -0.73
C HIS A 32 -9.48 9.07 0.70
N LYS A 33 -10.31 8.87 1.74
CA LYS A 33 -9.89 9.08 3.14
C LYS A 33 -8.72 8.18 3.55
N PHE A 34 -8.66 6.94 3.05
CA PHE A 34 -7.59 6.00 3.40
C PHE A 34 -6.32 6.26 2.60
N LEU A 35 -6.47 6.65 1.33
CA LEU A 35 -5.35 7.04 0.49
C LEU A 35 -4.71 8.35 0.99
N THR A 36 -5.50 9.35 1.38
CA THR A 36 -5.00 10.57 2.03
C THR A 36 -4.17 10.22 3.26
N ARG A 37 -4.62 9.24 4.07
CA ARG A 37 -3.88 8.80 5.25
C ARG A 37 -2.57 8.08 4.91
N ALA A 38 -2.53 7.31 3.82
CA ALA A 38 -1.28 6.74 3.31
C ALA A 38 -0.29 7.84 2.89
N VAL A 39 -0.78 8.91 2.25
CA VAL A 39 0.04 10.08 1.91
C VAL A 39 0.54 10.80 3.18
N GLU A 40 -0.30 10.98 4.20
CA GLU A 40 0.12 11.55 5.49
C GLU A 40 1.24 10.75 6.15
N GLU A 41 1.19 9.41 6.10
CA GLU A 41 2.29 8.57 6.58
C GLU A 41 3.57 8.77 5.79
N ALA A 42 3.48 8.91 4.46
CA ALA A 42 4.65 9.20 3.62
C ALA A 42 5.35 10.49 4.05
N TYR A 43 4.59 11.55 4.36
CA TYR A 43 5.15 12.80 4.89
C TYR A 43 5.83 12.58 6.25
N LYS A 44 5.17 11.90 7.20
CA LYS A 44 5.74 11.61 8.52
C LYS A 44 7.05 10.83 8.43
N GLY A 45 7.12 9.83 7.55
CA GLY A 45 8.32 9.01 7.37
C GLY A 45 9.53 9.82 6.95
N VAL A 46 9.34 10.78 6.04
CA VAL A 46 10.41 11.70 5.62
C VAL A 46 10.75 12.72 6.70
N GLU A 47 9.75 13.30 7.35
CA GLU A 47 9.96 14.29 8.43
C GLU A 47 10.79 13.71 9.58
N CYS A 48 10.59 12.42 9.90
CA CYS A 48 11.37 11.71 10.91
C CYS A 48 12.66 11.05 10.38
N GLY A 49 12.93 11.10 9.07
CA GLY A 49 14.11 10.48 8.46
C GLY A 49 14.11 8.95 8.50
N HIS A 50 12.94 8.31 8.55
CA HIS A 50 12.83 6.85 8.65
C HIS A 50 13.05 6.11 7.33
N GLY A 51 12.82 6.80 6.20
CA GLY A 51 12.95 6.25 4.85
C GLY A 51 12.37 7.19 3.79
N GLY A 52 12.24 6.71 2.55
CA GLY A 52 11.65 7.46 1.44
C GLY A 52 10.15 7.83 1.65
N PRO A 53 9.60 8.74 0.82
CA PRO A 53 8.24 9.29 0.93
C PRO A 53 7.15 8.30 0.52
N PHE A 54 7.02 7.19 1.24
CA PHE A 54 6.04 6.15 0.95
C PHE A 54 5.27 5.75 2.21
N GLY A 55 3.95 5.66 2.07
CA GLY A 55 3.06 5.27 3.15
C GLY A 55 2.05 4.22 2.70
N ALA A 56 1.61 3.41 3.67
CA ALA A 56 0.64 2.35 3.46
C ALA A 56 -0.30 2.20 4.66
N VAL A 57 -1.56 1.91 4.39
CA VAL A 57 -2.62 1.75 5.39
C VAL A 57 -3.33 0.43 5.14
N VAL A 58 -3.54 -0.37 6.19
CA VAL A 58 -4.38 -1.58 6.13
C VAL A 58 -5.71 -1.29 6.81
N VAL A 59 -6.80 -1.61 6.12
CA VAL A 59 -8.18 -1.34 6.55
C VAL A 59 -8.96 -2.64 6.65
N ARG A 60 -9.82 -2.75 7.65
CA ARG A 60 -10.78 -3.85 7.85
C ARG A 60 -12.11 -3.24 8.27
N ASP A 61 -13.20 -3.61 7.60
CA ASP A 61 -14.56 -3.13 7.92
C ASP A 61 -14.66 -1.61 8.05
N ASP A 62 -14.03 -0.88 7.11
CA ASP A 62 -13.98 0.59 7.07
C ASP A 62 -13.20 1.25 8.25
N GLU A 63 -12.46 0.46 9.03
CA GLU A 63 -11.60 0.91 10.12
C GLU A 63 -10.11 0.67 9.82
N VAL A 64 -9.26 1.63 10.21
CA VAL A 64 -7.81 1.50 10.05
C VAL A 64 -7.26 0.50 11.08
N VAL A 65 -6.71 -0.61 10.59
CA VAL A 65 -5.98 -1.58 11.42
C VAL A 65 -4.62 -1.01 11.76
N VAL A 66 -3.85 -0.60 10.74
CA VAL A 66 -2.52 0.02 10.89
C VAL A 66 -2.28 1.08 9.82
N SER A 67 -1.40 2.01 10.14
CA SER A 67 -0.97 3.15 9.31
C SER A 67 0.54 3.24 9.46
N CYS A 68 1.28 3.01 8.37
CA CYS A 68 2.73 2.86 8.39
C CYS A 68 3.38 3.60 7.22
N HIS A 69 4.69 3.83 7.32
CA HIS A 69 5.52 4.38 6.26
C HIS A 69 6.77 3.54 6.02
N ASN A 70 7.58 3.93 5.05
CA ASN A 70 8.89 3.34 4.79
C ASN A 70 9.80 3.48 6.03
N MET A 71 10.38 2.36 6.45
CA MET A 71 11.25 2.26 7.64
C MET A 71 12.66 1.76 7.28
N VAL A 72 13.07 1.83 6.01
CA VAL A 72 14.35 1.28 5.52
C VAL A 72 15.54 1.83 6.30
N LEU A 73 15.60 3.15 6.47
CA LEU A 73 16.71 3.81 7.18
C LEU A 73 16.62 3.56 8.68
N ASN A 74 15.44 3.70 9.27
CA ASN A 74 15.25 3.52 10.71
C ASN A 74 15.55 2.10 11.19
N ASN A 75 15.13 1.10 10.41
CA ASN A 75 15.28 -0.31 10.78
C ASN A 75 16.56 -0.94 10.24
N THR A 76 17.31 -0.24 9.39
CA THR A 76 18.43 -0.82 8.63
C THR A 76 17.99 -2.11 7.90
N ASP A 77 16.79 -2.08 7.32
CA ASP A 77 16.14 -3.23 6.70
C ASP A 77 15.67 -2.84 5.29
N PRO A 78 16.34 -3.32 4.21
CA PRO A 78 15.94 -3.00 2.85
C PRO A 78 14.56 -3.57 2.46
N SER A 79 14.00 -4.49 3.23
CA SER A 79 12.65 -5.01 3.01
C SER A 79 11.55 -4.16 3.69
N ALA A 80 11.91 -3.18 4.53
CA ALA A 80 10.99 -2.40 5.35
C ALA A 80 10.27 -1.27 4.57
N HIS A 81 9.83 -1.58 3.36
CA HIS A 81 8.93 -0.72 2.59
C HIS A 81 7.60 -0.53 3.32
N ALA A 82 6.86 0.53 2.97
CA ALA A 82 5.62 0.88 3.66
C ALA A 82 4.60 -0.27 3.68
N GLU A 83 4.40 -0.95 2.54
CA GLU A 83 3.45 -2.05 2.40
C GLU A 83 3.87 -3.28 3.20
N VAL A 84 5.15 -3.64 3.18
CA VAL A 84 5.68 -4.77 3.96
C VAL A 84 5.58 -4.48 5.45
N THR A 85 5.91 -3.26 5.88
CA THR A 85 5.76 -2.82 7.27
C THR A 85 4.30 -2.87 7.71
N ALA A 86 3.37 -2.35 6.89
CA ALA A 86 1.95 -2.39 7.18
C ALA A 86 1.40 -3.83 7.26
N ILE A 87 1.82 -4.74 6.37
CA ILE A 87 1.45 -6.15 6.43
C ILE A 87 1.97 -6.79 7.72
N ARG A 88 3.24 -6.59 8.07
CA ARG A 88 3.84 -7.12 9.31
C ARG A 88 3.07 -6.66 10.56
N GLU A 89 2.80 -5.36 10.66
CA GLU A 89 2.09 -4.79 11.81
C GLU A 89 0.61 -5.21 11.86
N ALA A 90 -0.07 -5.32 10.70
CA ALA A 90 -1.44 -5.82 10.63
C ALA A 90 -1.55 -7.28 11.09
N CYS A 91 -0.67 -8.16 10.58
CA CYS A 91 -0.61 -9.56 10.96
C CYS A 91 -0.34 -9.72 12.47
N LYS A 92 0.58 -8.93 13.03
CA LYS A 92 0.88 -8.92 14.46
C LYS A 92 -0.30 -8.43 15.29
N LYS A 93 -0.94 -7.31 14.90
CA LYS A 93 -2.08 -6.71 15.63
C LYS A 93 -3.31 -7.62 15.62
N LEU A 94 -3.54 -8.34 14.53
CA LEU A 94 -4.68 -9.26 14.38
C LEU A 94 -4.35 -10.71 14.75
N ASN A 95 -3.10 -10.98 15.16
CA ASN A 95 -2.58 -12.30 15.53
C ASN A 95 -2.90 -13.40 14.49
N ARG A 96 -2.64 -13.12 13.21
CA ARG A 96 -2.88 -14.04 12.09
C ARG A 96 -1.91 -13.74 10.96
N ILE A 97 -1.75 -14.69 10.04
CA ILE A 97 -0.81 -14.58 8.90
C ILE A 97 -1.49 -14.22 7.57
N GLU A 98 -2.83 -14.27 7.53
CA GLU A 98 -3.64 -13.93 6.36
C GLU A 98 -4.54 -12.73 6.68
N LEU A 99 -4.73 -11.86 5.68
CA LEU A 99 -5.46 -10.60 5.74
C LEU A 99 -6.58 -10.57 4.69
N SER A 100 -7.22 -11.71 4.44
CA SER A 100 -8.20 -11.91 3.35
C SER A 100 -9.50 -11.12 3.46
N ASP A 101 -9.79 -10.55 4.62
CA ASP A 101 -10.90 -9.62 4.86
C ASP A 101 -10.43 -8.15 4.90
N CYS A 102 -9.13 -7.88 4.73
CA CYS A 102 -8.54 -6.54 4.74
C CYS A 102 -8.23 -6.00 3.33
N GLU A 103 -8.17 -4.68 3.24
CA GLU A 103 -7.76 -3.91 2.05
C GLU A 103 -6.48 -3.14 2.40
N ILE A 104 -5.60 -2.92 1.41
CA ILE A 104 -4.40 -2.10 1.57
C ILE A 104 -4.46 -0.86 0.66
N TYR A 105 -4.03 0.27 1.20
CA TYR A 105 -3.95 1.55 0.50
C TYR A 105 -2.50 2.00 0.51
N ALA A 106 -1.91 2.27 -0.65
CA ALA A 106 -0.51 2.71 -0.78
C ALA A 106 -0.45 4.11 -1.41
N SER A 107 0.47 4.97 -0.97
CA SER A 107 0.60 6.33 -1.51
C SER A 107 0.96 6.35 -3.00
N CYS A 108 1.67 5.32 -3.48
CA CYS A 108 1.96 5.10 -4.90
C CYS A 108 1.88 3.61 -5.24
N GLU A 109 2.05 3.30 -6.52
CA GLU A 109 2.16 1.93 -7.01
C GLU A 109 3.26 1.14 -6.25
N PRO A 110 2.95 -0.06 -5.72
CA PRO A 110 3.91 -0.89 -5.02
C PRO A 110 5.03 -1.42 -5.93
N CYS A 111 6.22 -1.63 -5.36
CA CYS A 111 7.30 -2.32 -6.07
C CYS A 111 7.03 -3.84 -6.21
N PRO A 112 7.77 -4.59 -7.06
CA PRO A 112 7.56 -6.02 -7.25
C PRO A 112 7.61 -6.85 -5.95
N MET A 113 8.49 -6.49 -5.01
CA MET A 113 8.57 -7.12 -3.69
C MET A 113 7.27 -6.93 -2.90
N CYS A 114 6.75 -5.70 -2.86
CA CYS A 114 5.53 -5.36 -2.13
C CYS A 114 4.30 -6.02 -2.77
N PHE A 115 4.22 -6.07 -4.10
CA PHE A 115 3.18 -6.84 -4.80
C PHE A 115 3.22 -8.32 -4.39
N GLY A 116 4.40 -8.94 -4.33
CA GLY A 116 4.55 -10.31 -3.84
C GLY A 116 4.04 -10.50 -2.41
N ALA A 117 4.39 -9.58 -1.50
CA ALA A 117 3.92 -9.62 -0.11
C ALA A 117 2.40 -9.45 0.01
N ILE A 118 1.79 -8.56 -0.79
CA ILE A 118 0.34 -8.37 -0.84
C ILE A 118 -0.37 -9.66 -1.26
N HIS A 119 0.13 -10.36 -2.30
CA HIS A 119 -0.43 -11.64 -2.71
C HIS A 119 -0.26 -12.73 -1.63
N LEU A 120 0.92 -12.83 -1.01
CA LEU A 120 1.21 -13.84 0.03
C LEU A 120 0.36 -13.63 1.29
N SER A 121 0.06 -12.38 1.64
CA SER A 121 -0.79 -12.02 2.78
C SER A 121 -2.30 -12.15 2.51
N ARG A 122 -2.70 -12.51 1.28
CA ARG A 122 -4.10 -12.70 0.87
C ARG A 122 -4.98 -11.45 0.95
N LEU A 123 -4.41 -10.25 1.06
CA LEU A 123 -5.17 -8.98 1.03
C LEU A 123 -6.14 -8.96 -0.16
N LYS A 124 -7.42 -8.65 0.08
CA LYS A 124 -8.45 -8.80 -0.96
C LYS A 124 -8.40 -7.71 -2.02
N ARG A 125 -7.82 -6.56 -1.69
CA ARG A 125 -7.81 -5.36 -2.55
C ARG A 125 -6.64 -4.44 -2.24
N LEU A 126 -6.04 -3.88 -3.30
CA LEU A 126 -5.04 -2.84 -3.26
C LEU A 126 -5.57 -1.58 -3.96
N VAL A 127 -5.44 -0.43 -3.31
CA VAL A 127 -5.67 0.90 -3.91
C VAL A 127 -4.38 1.70 -3.80
N TYR A 128 -4.01 2.41 -4.85
CA TYR A 128 -2.86 3.30 -4.79
C TYR A 128 -3.07 4.61 -5.54
N GLY A 129 -2.30 5.64 -5.17
CA GLY A 129 -2.41 6.98 -5.75
C GLY A 129 -1.75 7.08 -7.12
N ALA A 130 -0.48 7.46 -7.16
CA ALA A 130 0.23 7.69 -8.41
C ALA A 130 0.76 6.40 -9.07
N ASN A 131 0.71 6.35 -10.41
CA ASN A 131 1.47 5.39 -11.22
C ASN A 131 2.99 5.61 -11.03
N ALA A 132 3.77 4.53 -11.12
CA ALA A 132 5.18 4.52 -10.74
C ALA A 132 6.15 5.34 -11.62
N GLU A 133 5.68 6.13 -12.61
CA GLU A 133 6.55 6.82 -13.59
C GLU A 133 7.55 7.82 -12.99
N GLY A 134 7.50 8.10 -11.68
CA GLY A 134 8.54 8.87 -10.96
C GLY A 134 9.11 8.22 -9.69
N GLY A 135 8.61 7.06 -9.24
CA GLY A 135 8.85 6.55 -7.88
C GLY A 135 10.09 5.66 -7.71
N TYR A 136 10.51 4.94 -8.75
CA TYR A 136 11.54 3.89 -8.62
C TYR A 136 12.93 4.36 -8.21
N ARG A 137 13.23 5.67 -8.33
CA ARG A 137 14.59 6.20 -8.09
C ARG A 137 14.86 6.59 -6.63
N ASN A 138 13.84 6.66 -5.76
CA ASN A 138 13.95 7.20 -4.41
C ASN A 138 13.38 6.27 -3.30
N TRP A 139 13.33 4.94 -3.52
CA TRP A 139 12.84 3.97 -2.52
C TRP A 139 13.78 3.77 -1.31
N VAL A 140 14.98 4.36 -1.36
CA VAL A 140 15.98 4.40 -0.30
C VAL A 140 15.88 5.70 0.48
#